data_AF-A0A924TU87-F1
#
_entry.id   AF-A0A924TU87-F1
#
_cell.length_a   1.000
_cell.length_b   1.000
_cell.length_c   1.000
_cell.angle_alpha   90.00
_cell.angle_beta   90.00
_cell.angle_gamma   90.00
#
_symmetry.space_group_name_H-M   'P 1'
#
loop_
_entity.id
_entity.type
_entity.pdbx_description
1 polymer ?
#
loop_
_entity_poly.entity_id
_entity_poly.type
_entity_poly.pdbx_seq_one_letter_code
_entity_poly.pdbx_strand_id
1 'polypeptide(L)'
;MTSTLTITRPDDWHLHVRDGAAMAAVVPATARQFARAIVMPNLRPPITTAAAALAYRDRIVAAVPAGLDFTPLMTLYLPDNLWVDEIARAKDAGVVALKLYPAGATTNSDAGVTDIRKVYPVLDAMQRAGLLLLVHGEVTDPAVDLFDREAVFIDRVMTPLRRDMP
;
A
#
# COMPACT_ATOMS: atom_id res chain seq x y z
N MET A 1 -12.04 -36.99 -15.86
CA MET A 1 -11.43 -36.79 -14.54
C MET A 1 -11.03 -35.33 -14.42
N THR A 2 -11.32 -34.66 -13.32
CA THR A 2 -10.85 -33.29 -13.07
C THR A 2 -9.41 -33.32 -12.58
N SER A 3 -8.54 -32.55 -13.24
CA SER A 3 -7.16 -32.34 -12.76
C SER A 3 -7.18 -31.49 -11.50
N THR A 4 -6.36 -31.83 -10.51
CA THR A 4 -6.24 -31.10 -9.24
C THR A 4 -4.80 -30.63 -9.01
N LEU A 5 -4.65 -29.48 -8.34
CA LEU A 5 -3.36 -28.93 -7.91
C LEU A 5 -3.47 -28.53 -6.43
N THR A 6 -2.55 -29.01 -5.61
CA THR A 6 -2.42 -28.61 -4.20
C THR A 6 -1.22 -27.67 -4.06
N ILE A 7 -1.45 -26.52 -3.43
CA ILE A 7 -0.42 -25.52 -3.14
C ILE A 7 -0.44 -25.15 -1.66
N THR A 8 0.69 -24.67 -1.14
CA THR A 8 0.72 -23.97 0.16
C THR A 8 -0.24 -22.80 0.11
N ARG A 9 -0.97 -22.54 1.21
CA ARG A 9 -1.93 -21.44 1.29
C ARG A 9 -1.24 -20.12 0.90
N PRO A 10 -1.72 -19.42 -0.13
CA PRO A 10 -1.04 -18.23 -0.66
C PRO A 10 -1.29 -16.98 0.20
N ASP A 11 -0.64 -15.89 -0.18
CA ASP A 11 -0.86 -14.53 0.32
C ASP A 11 -1.15 -13.58 -0.83
N ASP A 12 -1.86 -12.48 -0.55
CA ASP A 12 -2.16 -11.43 -1.52
C ASP A 12 -1.35 -10.15 -1.22
N TRP A 13 -0.37 -9.84 -2.06
CA TRP A 13 0.56 -8.73 -1.83
C TRP A 13 0.03 -7.35 -2.28
N HIS A 14 -1.22 -7.24 -2.75
CA HIS A 14 -1.84 -5.95 -3.04
C HIS A 14 -3.38 -6.04 -3.00
N LEU A 15 -3.99 -5.68 -1.86
CA LEU A 15 -5.43 -5.81 -1.64
C LEU A 15 -6.10 -4.49 -1.24
N HIS A 16 -7.30 -4.25 -1.80
CA HIS A 16 -8.18 -3.14 -1.42
C HIS A 16 -9.47 -3.69 -0.82
N VAL A 17 -9.65 -3.56 0.50
CA VAL A 17 -10.88 -4.01 1.17
C VAL A 17 -11.88 -2.89 1.47
N ARG A 18 -11.53 -1.62 1.23
CA ARG A 18 -12.39 -0.45 1.53
C ARG A 18 -12.73 -0.39 3.02
N ASP A 19 -13.88 0.15 3.41
CA ASP A 19 -14.30 0.23 4.82
C ASP A 19 -15.82 -0.03 4.96
N GLY A 20 -16.29 -0.16 6.20
CA GLY A 20 -17.70 -0.35 6.52
C GLY A 20 -18.34 -1.55 5.82
N ALA A 21 -19.52 -1.36 5.24
CA ALA A 21 -20.27 -2.42 4.59
C ALA A 21 -19.52 -3.07 3.41
N ALA A 22 -18.74 -2.28 2.65
CA ALA A 22 -17.95 -2.80 1.55
C ALA A 22 -16.85 -3.75 2.05
N MET A 23 -16.15 -3.38 3.12
CA MET A 23 -15.15 -4.23 3.77
C MET A 23 -15.76 -5.52 4.33
N ALA A 24 -16.89 -5.41 5.03
CA ALA A 24 -17.61 -6.56 5.57
C ALA A 24 -18.03 -7.56 4.45
N ALA A 25 -18.32 -7.07 3.25
CA ALA A 25 -18.69 -7.91 2.11
C ALA A 25 -17.49 -8.63 1.47
N VAL A 26 -16.30 -8.03 1.45
CA VAL A 26 -15.14 -8.54 0.68
C VAL A 26 -14.08 -9.27 1.51
N VAL A 27 -13.91 -8.91 2.79
CA VAL A 27 -12.93 -9.57 3.69
C VAL A 27 -13.15 -11.09 3.78
N PRO A 28 -14.40 -11.61 3.93
CA PRO A 28 -14.63 -13.04 3.98
C PRO A 28 -14.14 -13.80 2.75
N ALA A 29 -14.19 -13.20 1.56
CA ALA A 29 -13.72 -13.83 0.33
C ALA A 29 -12.20 -13.97 0.33
N THR A 30 -11.49 -12.92 0.74
CA THR A 30 -10.02 -12.93 0.87
C THR A 30 -9.59 -13.95 1.92
N ALA A 31 -10.19 -13.90 3.11
CA ALA A 31 -9.82 -14.78 4.23
C ALA A 31 -10.03 -16.27 3.92
N ARG A 32 -10.93 -16.64 3.01
CA ARG A 32 -11.09 -18.04 2.57
C ARG A 32 -9.93 -18.54 1.70
N GLN A 33 -9.24 -17.65 1.00
CA GLN A 33 -8.22 -18.01 0.01
C GLN A 33 -6.80 -17.75 0.51
N PHE A 34 -6.57 -16.59 1.13
CA PHE A 34 -5.26 -16.10 1.48
C PHE A 34 -5.02 -16.15 3.00
N ALA A 35 -3.79 -16.47 3.40
CA ALA A 35 -3.38 -16.43 4.80
C ALA A 35 -3.11 -14.98 5.25
N ARG A 36 -2.46 -14.19 4.40
CA ARG A 36 -2.13 -12.78 4.67
C ARG A 36 -2.44 -11.92 3.46
N ALA A 37 -2.65 -10.63 3.69
CA ALA A 37 -2.66 -9.68 2.58
C ALA A 37 -2.08 -8.32 2.95
N ILE A 38 -1.38 -7.68 2.00
CA ILE A 38 -0.98 -6.28 2.10
C ILE A 38 -2.20 -5.41 1.82
N VAL A 39 -2.65 -4.69 2.84
CA VAL A 39 -3.84 -3.84 2.77
C VAL A 39 -3.44 -2.43 2.34
N MET A 40 -4.00 -1.98 1.22
CA MET A 40 -3.71 -0.68 0.62
C MET A 40 -4.39 0.47 1.39
N PRO A 41 -3.76 1.66 1.50
CA PRO A 41 -4.13 2.68 2.49
C PRO A 41 -4.98 3.84 1.93
N ASN A 42 -5.40 3.78 0.67
CA ASN A 42 -6.10 4.87 -0.05
C ASN A 42 -7.61 4.92 0.25
N LEU A 43 -7.97 4.90 1.53
CA LEU A 43 -9.32 5.23 2.01
C LEU A 43 -9.61 6.74 1.87
N ARG A 44 -10.81 7.17 2.28
CA ARG A 44 -11.17 8.59 2.43
C ARG A 44 -11.56 8.86 3.89
N PRO A 45 -10.74 9.58 4.68
CA PRO A 45 -9.39 10.08 4.35
C PRO A 45 -8.35 8.93 4.20
N PRO A 46 -7.20 9.17 3.54
CA PRO A 46 -6.15 8.17 3.42
C PRO A 46 -5.54 7.85 4.79
N ILE A 47 -5.03 6.62 4.95
CA ILE A 47 -4.38 6.18 6.18
C ILE A 47 -2.93 6.65 6.19
N THR A 48 -2.64 7.76 6.88
CA THR A 48 -1.31 8.37 6.93
C THR A 48 -0.60 8.25 8.28
N THR A 49 -1.25 7.64 9.28
CA THR A 49 -0.67 7.48 10.62
C THR A 49 -0.74 6.04 11.10
N ALA A 50 0.22 5.64 11.92
CA ALA A 50 0.29 4.34 12.58
C ALA A 50 -0.99 4.04 13.39
N ALA A 51 -1.49 5.04 14.12
CA ALA A 51 -2.73 4.90 14.89
C ALA A 51 -3.94 4.59 13.99
N ALA A 52 -4.06 5.28 12.84
CA ALA A 52 -5.12 5.02 11.88
C ALA A 52 -4.99 3.63 11.23
N ALA A 53 -3.76 3.17 10.96
CA ALA A 53 -3.51 1.83 10.45
C ALA A 53 -3.91 0.73 11.44
N LEU A 54 -3.59 0.90 12.73
CA LEU A 54 -3.99 -0.05 13.78
C LEU A 54 -5.51 -0.08 13.93
N ALA A 55 -6.17 1.08 13.98
CA ALA A 55 -7.62 1.14 14.06
C ALA A 55 -8.28 0.49 12.83
N TYR A 56 -7.70 0.63 11.64
CA TYR A 56 -8.20 0.00 10.43
C TYR A 56 -7.98 -1.52 10.43
N ARG A 57 -6.80 -1.97 10.88
CA ARG A 57 -6.52 -3.40 11.09
C ARG A 57 -7.57 -4.05 11.97
N ASP A 58 -7.88 -3.43 13.09
CA ASP A 58 -8.83 -3.98 14.06
C ASP A 58 -10.24 -4.11 13.46
N ARG A 59 -10.66 -3.15 12.62
CA ARG A 59 -11.91 -3.25 11.85
C ARG A 59 -11.89 -4.41 10.84
N ILE A 60 -10.77 -4.62 10.15
CA ILE A 60 -10.61 -5.72 9.18
C ILE A 60 -10.67 -7.07 9.90
N VAL A 61 -9.95 -7.22 11.00
CA VAL A 61 -9.94 -8.45 11.81
C VAL A 61 -11.36 -8.75 12.34
N ALA A 62 -12.09 -7.74 12.78
CA ALA A 62 -13.49 -7.91 13.21
C ALA A 62 -14.44 -8.36 12.08
N ALA A 63 -14.07 -8.13 10.81
CA ALA A 63 -14.83 -8.58 9.64
C ALA A 63 -14.45 -10.00 9.17
N VAL A 64 -13.46 -10.65 9.80
CA VAL A 64 -13.06 -12.03 9.48
C VAL A 64 -14.06 -13.01 10.10
N PRO A 65 -14.69 -13.91 9.32
CA PRO A 65 -15.59 -14.93 9.85
C PRO A 65 -14.89 -15.85 10.87
N ALA A 66 -15.64 -16.28 11.90
CA ALA A 66 -15.16 -17.26 12.86
C ALA A 66 -14.66 -18.54 12.16
N GLY A 67 -13.51 -19.06 12.62
CA GLY A 67 -12.87 -20.25 12.06
C GLY A 67 -11.96 -20.00 10.86
N LEU A 68 -11.89 -18.76 10.34
CA LEU A 68 -10.87 -18.36 9.37
C LEU A 68 -9.72 -17.64 10.06
N ASP A 69 -8.50 -17.99 9.65
CA ASP A 69 -7.29 -17.27 10.03
C ASP A 69 -6.85 -16.38 8.86
N PHE A 70 -6.72 -15.08 9.12
CA PHE A 70 -6.33 -14.08 8.14
C PHE A 70 -5.57 -12.94 8.82
N THR A 71 -4.37 -12.62 8.31
CA THR A 71 -3.52 -11.54 8.84
C THR A 71 -3.45 -10.37 7.84
N PRO A 72 -4.12 -9.23 8.12
CA PRO A 72 -3.93 -8.02 7.35
C PRO A 72 -2.59 -7.35 7.68
N LEU A 73 -1.74 -7.20 6.67
CA LEU A 73 -0.45 -6.51 6.73
C LEU A 73 -0.66 -5.05 6.34
N MET A 74 -0.56 -4.15 7.32
CA MET A 74 -0.96 -2.76 7.14
C MET A 74 0.11 -1.92 6.45
N THR A 75 -0.35 -0.94 5.68
CA THR A 75 0.49 0.06 5.02
C THR A 75 0.03 1.47 5.35
N LEU A 76 0.90 2.48 5.19
CA LEU A 76 0.50 3.88 5.18
C LEU A 76 0.54 4.46 3.77
N TYR A 77 -0.35 5.41 3.51
CA TYR A 77 -0.34 6.25 2.33
C TYR A 77 0.82 7.25 2.46
N LEU A 78 1.60 7.45 1.39
CA LEU A 78 2.69 8.43 1.34
C LEU A 78 2.24 9.74 0.67
N PRO A 79 1.88 10.78 1.44
CA PRO A 79 1.69 12.14 0.92
C PRO A 79 3.00 12.94 0.88
N ASP A 80 3.00 14.07 0.17
CA ASP A 80 4.12 15.03 0.11
C ASP A 80 4.61 15.51 1.49
N ASN A 81 3.69 15.61 2.47
CA ASN A 81 3.93 16.26 3.77
C ASN A 81 3.93 15.27 4.94
N LEU A 82 4.22 13.98 4.70
CA LEU A 82 4.32 13.01 5.79
C LEU A 82 5.48 13.38 6.72
N TRP A 83 5.22 13.41 8.02
CA TRP A 83 6.27 13.70 8.99
C TRP A 83 7.23 12.53 9.12
N VAL A 84 8.53 12.81 9.07
CA VAL A 84 9.60 11.79 9.14
C VAL A 84 9.48 10.93 10.41
N ASP A 85 9.11 11.54 11.55
CA ASP A 85 8.93 10.83 12.82
C ASP A 85 7.80 9.78 12.78
N GLU A 86 6.89 9.86 11.79
CA GLU A 86 5.84 8.86 11.60
C GLU A 86 6.43 7.50 11.21
N ILE A 87 7.61 7.46 10.59
CA ILE A 87 8.27 6.21 10.18
C ILE A 87 8.60 5.32 11.39
N ALA A 88 9.14 5.91 12.46
CA ALA A 88 9.43 5.17 13.69
C ALA A 88 8.14 4.62 14.32
N ARG A 89 7.11 5.47 14.42
CA ARG A 89 5.79 5.07 14.94
C ARG A 89 5.15 3.96 14.10
N ALA A 90 5.26 4.04 12.78
CA ALA A 90 4.74 3.04 11.87
C ALA A 90 5.45 1.70 12.06
N LYS A 91 6.79 1.72 12.16
CA LYS A 91 7.59 0.52 12.41
C LYS A 91 7.20 -0.16 13.72
N ASP A 92 7.10 0.62 14.80
CA ASP A 92 6.72 0.13 16.13
C ASP A 92 5.29 -0.45 16.14
N ALA A 93 4.38 0.11 15.34
CA ALA A 93 3.02 -0.39 15.16
C ALA A 93 2.92 -1.65 14.29
N GLY A 94 4.03 -2.12 13.70
CA GLY A 94 4.04 -3.27 12.80
C GLY A 94 3.51 -2.98 11.39
N VAL A 95 3.48 -1.70 10.97
CA VAL A 95 3.29 -1.35 9.56
C VAL A 95 4.46 -1.93 8.77
N VAL A 96 4.17 -2.55 7.63
CA VAL A 96 5.20 -3.22 6.83
C VAL A 96 5.71 -2.37 5.67
N ALA A 97 4.91 -1.41 5.22
CA ALA A 97 5.24 -0.61 4.05
C ALA A 97 4.53 0.75 4.00
N LEU A 98 5.06 1.66 3.19
CA LEU A 98 4.35 2.84 2.71
C LEU A 98 4.03 2.67 1.22
N LYS A 99 2.84 3.11 0.81
CA LYS A 99 2.39 3.07 -0.59
C LYS A 99 2.43 4.46 -1.20
N LEU A 100 3.26 4.60 -2.23
CA LEU A 100 3.34 5.77 -3.10
C LEU A 100 2.25 5.70 -4.18
N TYR A 101 1.48 6.78 -4.28
CA TYR A 101 0.61 7.09 -5.40
C TYR A 101 1.04 8.44 -5.99
N PRO A 102 1.37 8.54 -7.28
CA PRO A 102 1.55 9.83 -7.93
C PRO A 102 0.23 10.60 -7.90
N ALA A 103 0.30 11.90 -7.61
CA ALA A 103 -0.89 12.72 -7.43
C ALA A 103 -1.80 12.68 -8.68
N GLY A 104 -3.06 12.29 -8.48
CA GLY A 104 -4.07 12.20 -9.55
C GLY A 104 -3.95 10.98 -10.48
N ALA A 105 -3.04 10.03 -10.23
CA ALA A 105 -2.84 8.86 -11.09
C ALA A 105 -3.99 7.86 -11.04
N THR A 106 -4.66 7.74 -9.88
CA THR A 106 -5.65 6.69 -9.64
C THR A 106 -6.68 7.09 -8.57
N THR A 107 -7.59 6.16 -8.24
CA THR A 107 -8.66 6.36 -7.25
C THR A 107 -8.10 6.82 -5.89
N ASN A 108 -8.60 7.96 -5.41
CA ASN A 108 -8.23 8.60 -4.13
C ASN A 108 -6.74 8.99 -4.03
N SER A 109 -6.10 9.27 -5.16
CA SER A 109 -4.68 9.69 -5.21
C SER A 109 -4.46 11.19 -5.17
N ASP A 110 -5.51 12.00 -4.93
CA ASP A 110 -5.42 13.47 -4.94
C ASP A 110 -4.42 14.01 -3.92
N ALA A 111 -4.23 13.30 -2.80
CA ALA A 111 -3.25 13.62 -1.75
C ALA A 111 -1.88 12.96 -1.99
N GLY A 112 -1.65 12.41 -3.19
CA GLY A 112 -0.45 11.68 -3.58
C GLY A 112 0.81 12.54 -3.69
N VAL A 113 1.91 11.87 -4.03
CA VAL A 113 3.21 12.52 -4.21
C VAL A 113 3.19 13.32 -5.52
N THR A 114 3.50 14.61 -5.44
CA THR A 114 3.59 15.48 -6.61
C THR A 114 4.99 15.50 -7.23
N ASP A 115 6.01 15.29 -6.40
CA ASP A 115 7.41 15.16 -6.78
C ASP A 115 8.10 14.22 -5.78
N ILE A 116 8.70 13.14 -6.28
CA ILE A 116 9.31 12.12 -5.42
C ILE A 116 10.42 12.70 -4.52
N ARG A 117 11.08 13.78 -4.97
CA ARG A 117 12.16 14.43 -4.21
C ARG A 117 11.67 15.06 -2.90
N LYS A 118 10.40 15.44 -2.83
CA LYS A 118 9.80 16.00 -1.60
C LYS A 118 9.74 14.98 -0.47
N VAL A 119 9.61 13.71 -0.81
CA VAL A 119 9.52 12.62 0.17
C VAL A 119 10.86 11.94 0.45
N TYR A 120 11.98 12.41 -0.13
CA TYR A 120 13.31 11.84 0.14
C TYR A 120 13.64 11.73 1.64
N PRO A 121 13.36 12.74 2.50
CA PRO A 121 13.61 12.60 3.93
C PRO A 121 12.83 11.44 4.58
N VAL A 122 11.61 11.18 4.10
CA VAL A 122 10.76 10.08 4.57
C VAL A 122 11.28 8.74 4.05
N LEU A 123 11.63 8.66 2.77
CA LEU A 123 12.18 7.44 2.15
C LEU A 123 13.51 7.02 2.79
N ASP A 124 14.38 7.97 3.10
CA ASP A 124 15.64 7.75 3.81
C ASP A 124 15.41 7.22 5.24
N ALA A 125 14.39 7.72 5.93
CA ALA A 125 13.98 7.16 7.22
C ALA A 125 13.38 5.75 7.08
N MET A 126 12.57 5.48 6.06
CA MET A 126 12.04 4.14 5.77
C MET A 126 13.16 3.14 5.52
N GLN A 127 14.18 3.52 4.76
CA GLN A 127 15.35 2.70 4.48
C GLN A 127 16.05 2.29 5.78
N ARG A 128 16.33 3.25 6.68
CA ARG A 128 16.91 2.96 8.00
C ARG A 128 16.04 2.05 8.87
N ALA A 129 14.73 2.23 8.82
CA ALA A 129 13.77 1.45 9.61
C ALA A 129 13.47 0.06 9.01
N GLY A 130 13.94 -0.22 7.79
CA GLY A 130 13.59 -1.42 7.04
C GLY A 130 12.08 -1.50 6.75
N LEU A 131 11.45 -0.38 6.39
CA LEU A 131 10.09 -0.33 5.86
C LEU A 131 10.12 -0.37 4.34
N LEU A 132 9.17 -1.10 3.74
CA LEU A 132 9.11 -1.25 2.29
C LEU A 132 8.45 -0.03 1.63
N LEU A 133 8.92 0.32 0.43
CA LEU A 133 8.23 1.23 -0.46
C LEU A 133 7.46 0.43 -1.51
N LEU A 134 6.13 0.59 -1.53
CA LEU A 134 5.27 0.07 -2.58
C LEU A 134 4.95 1.21 -3.55
N VAL A 135 4.96 0.94 -4.85
CA VAL A 135 4.87 2.01 -5.86
C VAL A 135 3.72 1.74 -6.83
N HIS A 136 2.84 2.73 -7.00
CA HIS A 136 2.00 2.84 -8.19
C HIS A 136 2.81 3.60 -9.25
N GLY A 137 3.38 2.87 -10.21
CA GLY A 137 4.43 3.38 -11.08
C GLY A 137 3.94 3.98 -12.38
N GLU A 138 3.12 5.02 -12.35
CA GLU A 138 2.63 5.70 -13.57
C GLU A 138 2.82 7.23 -13.47
N VAL A 139 3.29 7.87 -14.53
CA VAL A 139 3.24 9.34 -14.61
C VAL A 139 1.82 9.82 -14.91
N THR A 140 1.50 11.06 -14.51
CA THR A 140 0.20 11.70 -14.74
C THR A 140 0.22 12.81 -15.77
N ASP A 141 1.35 12.96 -16.47
CA ASP A 141 1.54 13.94 -17.54
C ASP A 141 0.52 13.70 -18.67
N PRO A 142 -0.36 14.68 -18.99
CA PRO A 142 -1.37 14.54 -20.03
C PRO A 142 -0.78 14.45 -21.44
N ALA A 143 0.49 14.80 -21.63
CA ALA A 143 1.19 14.66 -22.91
C ALA A 143 1.74 13.24 -23.14
N VAL A 144 1.72 12.37 -22.12
CA VAL A 144 2.16 10.98 -22.21
C VAL A 144 0.95 10.08 -22.45
N ASP A 145 1.05 9.22 -23.46
CA ASP A 145 0.03 8.22 -23.76
C ASP A 145 -0.20 7.30 -22.55
N LEU A 146 -1.46 6.92 -22.31
CA LEU A 146 -1.84 6.06 -21.18
C LEU A 146 -1.02 4.76 -21.13
N PHE A 147 -0.70 4.17 -22.29
CA PHE A 147 0.07 2.93 -22.39
C PHE A 147 1.57 3.13 -22.11
N ASP A 148 2.08 4.35 -22.22
CA ASP A 148 3.50 4.68 -22.01
C ASP A 148 3.78 5.18 -20.59
N ARG A 149 2.74 5.45 -19.78
CA ARG A 149 2.90 6.07 -18.45
C ARG A 149 3.78 5.28 -17.49
N GLU A 150 3.70 3.95 -17.53
CA GLU A 150 4.53 3.10 -16.69
C GLU A 150 5.99 3.10 -17.15
N ALA A 151 6.23 2.91 -18.45
CA ALA A 151 7.58 2.95 -19.02
C ALA A 151 8.27 4.29 -18.72
N VAL A 152 7.55 5.40 -18.92
CA VAL A 152 8.05 6.74 -18.63
C VAL A 152 8.30 6.94 -17.13
N PHE A 153 7.47 6.38 -16.24
CA PHE A 153 7.73 6.41 -14.80
C PHE A 153 9.02 5.66 -14.44
N ILE A 154 9.26 4.51 -15.05
CA ILE A 154 10.47 3.71 -14.82
C ILE A 154 11.72 4.54 -15.14
N ASP A 155 11.73 5.20 -16.30
CA ASP A 155 12.87 5.99 -16.76
C ASP A 155 13.06 7.27 -15.94
N ARG A 156 11.97 8.03 -15.71
CA ARG A 156 12.04 9.36 -15.10
C ARG A 156 12.09 9.34 -13.57
N VAL A 157 11.57 8.29 -12.94
CA VAL A 157 11.37 8.24 -11.48
C VAL A 157 12.04 7.02 -10.85
N MET A 158 11.68 5.81 -11.27
CA MET A 158 12.15 4.58 -10.60
C MET A 158 13.67 4.40 -10.72
N THR A 159 14.23 4.58 -11.92
CA THR A 159 15.67 4.40 -12.16
C THR A 159 16.52 5.42 -11.38
N PRO A 160 16.21 6.73 -11.41
CA PRO A 160 16.88 7.70 -10.53
C PRO A 160 16.71 7.38 -9.04
N LEU A 161 15.50 7.01 -8.60
CA LEU A 161 15.23 6.70 -7.20
C LEU A 161 16.12 5.56 -6.69
N ARG A 162 16.20 4.45 -7.43
CA ARG A 162 17.02 3.30 -7.04
C ARG A 162 18.51 3.59 -7.01
N ARG A 163 18.98 4.54 -7.83
CA ARG A 163 20.38 5.00 -7.79
C ARG A 163 20.63 5.85 -6.56
N ASP A 164 19.69 6.73 -6.22
CA ASP A 164 19.81 7.65 -5.10
C ASP A 164 19.55 6.95 -3.74
N MET A 165 18.80 5.83 -3.73
CA MET A 165 18.42 5.03 -2.56
C MET A 165 18.59 3.52 -2.83
N PRO A 166 19.82 2.98 -2.72
CA PRO A 166 20.16 1.60 -3.07
C PRO A 166 19.79 0.54 -2.01
#